data_AF-A0A8H5SJZ2-F1
#
_entry.id   AF-A0A8H5SJZ2-F1
#
_cell.length_a   1.000
_cell.length_b   1.000
_cell.length_c   1.000
_cell.angle_alpha   90.00
_cell.angle_beta   90.00
_cell.angle_gamma   90.00
#
_symmetry.space_group_name_H-M   'P 1'
#
loop_
_entity.id
_entity.type
_entity.pdbx_description
1 polymer ?
#
loop_
_entity_poly.entity_id
_entity_poly.type
_entity_poly.pdbx_seq_one_letter_code
_entity_poly.pdbx_strand_id
1 'polypeptide(L)'
;MEKYSPNLRLILLANSTANIIAPIRSRTLLVRVAAPTHQEICDVLAVSAKKEGWPLVQGLHQRIAEESGRNLRRALLMYEAVHAQNEKVTDSTPIPPADWEALIGQIAKEILEEHTPARILQVRSKLYDLLTHCIPPTTILKTLAFKLIALIDDGLKGEVIQWAAFYEHRIKTGTKVIFHLEAFVAKFMRIVEMYLMEMDM
;
A
#
# COMPACT_ATOMS: atom_id res chain seq x y z
N MET A 1 -33.49 7.60 2.15
CA MET A 1 -33.41 6.50 3.14
C MET A 1 -34.72 6.39 3.93
N GLU A 2 -35.23 7.49 4.49
CA GLU A 2 -36.45 7.45 5.32
C GLU A 2 -37.75 7.30 4.52
N LYS A 3 -37.90 8.02 3.40
CA LYS A 3 -39.14 8.04 2.58
C LYS A 3 -39.64 6.65 2.14
N TYR A 4 -38.73 5.70 1.93
CA TYR A 4 -39.05 4.34 1.47
C TYR A 4 -38.64 3.24 2.47
N SER A 5 -38.37 3.60 3.72
CA SER A 5 -37.94 2.67 4.78
C SER A 5 -38.83 1.41 4.94
N PRO A 6 -40.17 1.48 4.80
CA PRO A 6 -41.02 0.28 4.89
C PRO A 6 -40.72 -0.77 3.81
N ASN A 7 -40.30 -0.33 2.62
CA ASN A 7 -40.16 -1.16 1.43
C ASN A 7 -38.69 -1.36 0.99
N LEU A 8 -37.73 -0.69 1.64
CA LEU A 8 -36.32 -0.69 1.25
C LEU A 8 -35.41 -0.82 2.47
N ARG A 9 -34.51 -1.81 2.43
CA ARG A 9 -33.39 -1.94 3.36
C ARG A 9 -32.09 -1.62 2.62
N LEU A 10 -31.22 -0.82 3.24
CA LEU A 10 -29.93 -0.43 2.68
C LEU A 10 -28.80 -1.02 3.52
N ILE A 11 -27.80 -1.59 2.83
CA ILE A 11 -26.53 -2.02 3.43
C ILE A 11 -25.44 -1.15 2.80
N LEU A 12 -24.82 -0.31 3.61
CA LEU A 12 -23.77 0.61 3.18
C LEU A 12 -22.41 0.00 3.52
N LEU A 13 -21.61 -0.29 2.49
CA LEU A 13 -20.26 -0.83 2.64
C LEU A 13 -19.24 0.30 2.53
N ALA A 14 -18.47 0.54 3.58
CA ALA A 14 -17.42 1.55 3.61
C ALA A 14 -16.26 1.11 4.53
N ASN A 15 -15.02 1.50 4.19
CA ASN A 15 -13.83 1.19 4.97
C ASN A 15 -13.58 2.17 6.12
N SER A 16 -14.18 3.37 6.07
CA SER A 16 -14.05 4.40 7.11
C SER A 16 -15.35 5.16 7.27
N THR A 17 -15.70 5.49 8.51
CA THR A 17 -16.88 6.29 8.87
C THR A 17 -16.61 7.80 8.87
N ALA A 18 -15.36 8.22 8.67
CA ALA A 18 -14.95 9.62 8.73
C ALA A 18 -15.66 10.48 7.67
N ASN A 19 -15.83 9.94 6.46
CA ASN A 19 -16.48 10.63 5.35
C ASN A 19 -18.01 10.45 5.31
N ILE A 20 -18.59 9.75 6.30
CA ILE A 20 -20.03 9.53 6.37
C ILE A 20 -20.67 10.62 7.23
N ILE A 21 -21.60 11.36 6.63
CA ILE A 21 -22.32 12.44 7.30
C ILE A 21 -23.12 11.90 8.50
N ALA A 22 -23.20 12.71 9.57
CA ALA A 22 -23.89 12.34 10.80
C ALA A 22 -25.34 11.85 10.60
N PRO A 23 -26.16 12.45 9.70
CA PRO A 23 -27.51 11.96 9.45
C PRO A 23 -27.59 10.50 9.02
N ILE A 24 -26.65 10.02 8.21
CA ILE A 24 -26.61 8.61 7.80
C ILE A 24 -26.21 7.73 8.99
N ARG A 25 -25.14 8.10 9.71
CA ARG A 25 -24.65 7.32 10.86
C ARG A 25 -25.72 7.11 11.93
N SER A 26 -26.52 8.14 12.22
CA SER A 26 -27.60 8.07 13.21
C SER A 26 -28.75 7.12 12.84
N ARG A 27 -28.86 6.72 11.57
CA ARG A 27 -29.98 5.93 11.04
C ARG A 27 -29.59 4.52 10.60
N THR A 28 -28.31 4.18 10.73
CA THR A 28 -27.76 2.89 10.31
C THR A 28 -27.15 2.16 11.49
N LEU A 29 -27.30 0.84 11.53
CA LEU A 29 -26.53 0.00 12.44
C LEU A 29 -25.06 -0.01 12.01
N LEU A 30 -24.17 0.46 12.88
CA LEU A 30 -22.74 0.51 12.62
C LEU A 30 -22.10 -0.84 12.97
N VAL A 31 -21.87 -1.67 11.96
CA VAL A 31 -21.16 -2.95 12.10
C VAL A 31 -19.70 -2.76 11.71
N ARG A 32 -18.79 -2.90 12.68
CA ARG A 32 -17.33 -2.86 12.42
C ARG A 32 -16.83 -4.26 12.11
N VAL A 33 -16.28 -4.45 10.91
CA VAL A 33 -15.58 -5.68 10.52
C VAL A 33 -14.08 -5.45 10.70
N ALA A 34 -13.49 -6.09 11.71
CA ALA A 34 -12.05 -6.02 11.92
C ALA A 34 -11.30 -6.86 10.88
N ALA A 35 -10.06 -6.48 10.58
CA ALA A 35 -9.18 -7.33 9.77
C ALA A 35 -8.88 -8.64 10.52
N PRO A 36 -8.82 -9.80 9.84
CA PRO A 36 -8.54 -11.07 10.49
C PRO A 36 -7.14 -11.10 11.10
N THR A 37 -6.93 -11.90 12.14
CA THR A 37 -5.60 -12.10 12.73
C THR A 37 -4.70 -12.91 11.80
N HIS A 38 -3.38 -12.87 12.01
CA HIS A 38 -2.46 -13.67 11.20
C HIS A 38 -2.78 -15.17 11.28
N GLN A 39 -3.16 -15.66 12.47
CA GLN A 39 -3.57 -17.05 12.67
C GLN A 39 -4.83 -17.39 11.87
N GLU A 40 -5.86 -16.54 11.93
CA GLU A 40 -7.09 -16.74 11.14
C GLU A 40 -6.81 -16.77 9.64
N ILE A 41 -5.87 -15.95 9.15
CA ILE A 41 -5.45 -15.98 7.74
C ILE A 41 -4.79 -17.33 7.42
N CYS A 42 -3.86 -17.80 8.26
CA CYS A 42 -3.22 -19.11 8.10
C CYS A 42 -4.24 -20.25 8.08
N ASP A 43 -5.26 -20.20 8.94
CA ASP A 43 -6.33 -21.20 8.99
C ASP A 43 -7.16 -21.20 7.69
N VAL A 44 -7.49 -20.01 7.16
CA VAL A 44 -8.20 -19.89 5.87
C VAL A 44 -7.34 -20.38 4.70
N LEU A 45 -6.04 -20.10 4.71
CA LEU A 45 -5.10 -20.62 3.71
C LEU A 45 -5.02 -22.15 3.77
N ALA A 46 -4.97 -22.74 4.98
CA ALA A 46 -4.97 -24.18 5.16
C ALA A 46 -6.26 -24.84 4.65
N VAL A 47 -7.43 -24.23 4.90
CA VAL A 47 -8.71 -24.69 4.36
C VAL A 47 -8.73 -24.63 2.83
N SER A 48 -8.17 -23.57 2.25
CA SER A 48 -8.09 -23.40 0.79
C SER A 48 -7.13 -24.42 0.16
N ALA A 49 -5.95 -24.61 0.76
CA ALA A 49 -4.97 -25.61 0.34
C ALA A 49 -5.56 -27.03 0.34
N LYS A 50 -6.31 -27.39 1.39
CA LYS A 50 -6.98 -28.69 1.49
C LYS A 50 -8.02 -28.90 0.39
N LYS A 51 -8.72 -27.85 -0.03
CA LYS A 51 -9.72 -27.92 -1.12
C LYS A 51 -9.07 -28.06 -2.49
N GLU A 52 -7.97 -27.35 -2.72
CA GLU A 52 -7.21 -27.39 -3.98
C GLU A 52 -6.24 -28.59 -4.08
N GLY A 53 -6.07 -29.35 -2.99
CA GLY A 53 -5.14 -30.48 -2.95
C GLY A 53 -3.67 -30.06 -2.88
N TRP A 54 -3.38 -28.83 -2.44
CA TRP A 54 -2.03 -28.30 -2.32
C TRP A 54 -1.34 -28.75 -1.02
N PRO A 55 0.00 -28.91 -1.03
CA PRO A 55 0.75 -29.26 0.16
C PRO A 55 0.64 -28.16 1.23
N LEU A 56 0.43 -28.57 2.48
CA LEU A 56 0.36 -27.65 3.61
C LEU A 56 1.78 -27.25 4.04
N VAL A 57 2.13 -26.00 3.77
CA VAL A 57 3.46 -25.44 4.06
C VAL A 57 3.29 -24.30 5.06
N GLN A 58 3.46 -24.60 6.35
CA GLN A 58 3.11 -23.68 7.44
C GLN A 58 3.97 -22.41 7.46
N GLY A 59 5.27 -22.51 7.15
CA GLY A 59 6.16 -21.34 7.11
C GLY A 59 5.76 -20.37 5.99
N LEU A 60 5.33 -20.89 4.84
CA LEU A 60 4.79 -20.06 3.76
C LEU A 60 3.49 -19.36 4.17
N HIS A 61 2.55 -20.05 4.82
CA HIS A 61 1.29 -19.43 5.26
C HIS A 61 1.52 -18.25 6.20
N GLN A 62 2.43 -18.42 7.16
CA GLN A 62 2.80 -17.37 8.11
C GLN A 62 3.40 -16.16 7.40
N ARG A 63 4.33 -16.38 6.47
CA ARG A 63 4.93 -15.29 5.66
C ARG A 63 3.91 -14.54 4.82
N ILE A 64 2.99 -15.27 4.16
CA ILE A 64 1.90 -14.66 3.39
C ILE A 64 0.99 -13.84 4.31
N ALA A 65 0.66 -14.36 5.49
CA ALA A 65 -0.16 -13.63 6.46
C ALA A 65 0.49 -12.28 6.84
N GLU A 66 1.79 -12.29 7.13
CA GLU A 66 2.58 -11.09 7.47
C GLU A 66 2.67 -10.10 6.29
N GLU A 67 3.12 -10.56 5.11
CA GLU A 67 3.31 -9.71 3.93
C GLU A 67 1.98 -9.15 3.37
N SER A 68 0.87 -9.85 3.56
CA SER A 68 -0.45 -9.38 3.13
C SER A 68 -0.92 -8.12 3.84
N GLY A 69 -0.35 -7.78 5.01
CA GLY A 69 -0.79 -6.65 5.83
C GLY A 69 -2.19 -6.85 6.40
N ARG A 70 -2.53 -8.09 6.80
CA ARG A 70 -3.85 -8.52 7.29
C ARG A 70 -5.00 -8.30 6.29
N ASN A 71 -4.69 -8.34 4.98
CA ASN A 71 -5.68 -8.29 3.91
C ASN A 71 -5.89 -9.71 3.35
N LEU A 72 -7.00 -10.35 3.73
CA LEU A 72 -7.28 -11.73 3.34
C LEU A 72 -7.38 -11.92 1.82
N ARG A 73 -7.93 -10.94 1.09
CA ARG A 73 -7.97 -11.01 -0.39
C ARG A 73 -6.55 -11.01 -0.96
N ARG A 74 -5.68 -10.14 -0.45
CA ARG A 74 -4.28 -10.07 -0.89
C ARG A 74 -3.54 -11.37 -0.55
N ALA A 75 -3.78 -11.92 0.64
CA ALA A 75 -3.18 -13.19 1.07
C ALA A 75 -3.56 -14.36 0.14
N LEU A 76 -4.84 -14.49 -0.23
CA LEU A 76 -5.29 -15.53 -1.15
C LEU A 76 -4.69 -15.36 -2.55
N LEU A 77 -4.69 -14.15 -3.10
CA LEU A 77 -4.08 -13.87 -4.41
C LEU A 77 -2.57 -14.11 -4.41
N MET A 78 -1.87 -13.78 -3.33
CA MET A 78 -0.45 -14.09 -3.15
C MET A 78 -0.23 -15.60 -3.13
N TYR A 79 -1.08 -16.34 -2.41
CA TYR A 79 -0.97 -17.79 -2.32
C TYR A 79 -1.20 -18.47 -3.67
N GLU A 80 -2.22 -18.03 -4.42
CA GLU A 80 -2.47 -18.47 -5.80
C GLU A 80 -1.28 -18.14 -6.73
N ALA A 81 -0.73 -16.94 -6.65
CA ALA A 81 0.40 -16.52 -7.48
C ALA A 81 1.67 -17.36 -7.22
N VAL A 82 1.94 -17.73 -5.96
CA VAL A 82 3.08 -18.58 -5.61
C VAL A 82 2.96 -19.96 -6.24
N HIS A 83 1.78 -20.58 -6.19
CA HIS A 83 1.51 -21.88 -6.81
C HIS A 83 1.44 -21.82 -8.34
N ALA A 84 1.01 -20.69 -8.91
CA ALA A 84 0.98 -20.51 -10.36
C ALA A 84 2.39 -20.36 -10.97
N GLN A 85 3.35 -19.81 -10.22
CA GLN A 85 4.72 -19.57 -10.69
C GLN A 85 5.69 -20.70 -10.38
N ASN A 86 5.42 -21.51 -9.35
CA ASN A 86 6.33 -22.56 -8.88
C ASN A 86 5.64 -23.92 -8.87
N GLU A 87 6.21 -24.91 -9.55
CA GLU A 87 5.71 -26.30 -9.52
C GLU A 87 5.90 -26.95 -8.14
N LYS A 88 6.94 -26.56 -7.40
CA LYS A 88 7.24 -27.06 -6.06
C LYS A 88 7.30 -25.91 -5.07
N VAL A 89 6.31 -25.87 -4.19
CA VAL A 89 6.20 -24.84 -3.16
C VAL A 89 6.84 -25.34 -1.86
N THR A 90 7.87 -24.63 -1.40
CA THR A 90 8.59 -24.86 -0.14
C THR A 90 8.50 -23.63 0.76
N ASP A 91 8.87 -23.75 2.04
CA ASP A 91 8.87 -22.63 2.99
C ASP A 91 9.74 -21.44 2.53
N SER A 92 10.78 -21.70 1.73
CA SER A 92 11.72 -20.70 1.21
C SER A 92 11.29 -20.07 -0.12
N THR A 93 10.16 -20.47 -0.70
CA THR A 93 9.72 -19.88 -1.97
C THR A 93 9.52 -18.36 -1.83
N PRO A 94 10.01 -17.57 -2.79
CA PRO A 94 9.80 -16.13 -2.78
C PRO A 94 8.34 -15.83 -3.12
N ILE A 95 7.75 -14.89 -2.38
CA ILE A 95 6.40 -14.41 -2.65
C ILE A 95 6.53 -13.28 -3.68
N PRO A 96 5.96 -13.41 -4.88
CA PRO A 96 6.06 -12.37 -5.89
C PRO A 96 5.24 -11.15 -5.43
N PRO A 97 5.85 -9.96 -5.32
CA PRO A 97 5.10 -8.73 -5.07
C PRO A 97 4.24 -8.38 -6.30
N ALA A 98 3.20 -7.58 -6.10
CA ALA A 98 2.45 -7.03 -7.23
C ALA A 98 3.36 -6.12 -8.08
N ASP A 99 3.19 -6.15 -9.42
CA ASP A 99 4.06 -5.42 -10.36
C ASP A 99 4.22 -3.94 -10.02
N TRP A 100 3.11 -3.29 -9.65
CA TRP A 100 3.13 -1.87 -9.27
C TRP A 100 3.88 -1.60 -7.97
N GLU A 101 3.83 -2.53 -7.02
CA GLU A 101 4.55 -2.44 -5.75
C GLU A 101 6.05 -2.67 -5.98
N ALA A 102 6.41 -3.60 -6.87
CA ALA A 102 7.78 -3.80 -7.31
C ALA A 102 8.36 -2.54 -7.98
N LEU A 103 7.61 -1.92 -8.89
CA LEU A 103 7.99 -0.67 -9.55
C LEU A 103 8.19 0.48 -8.55
N ILE A 104 7.29 0.65 -7.57
CA ILE A 104 7.48 1.64 -6.49
C ILE A 104 8.74 1.32 -5.66
N GLY A 105 9.05 0.04 -5.46
CA GLY A 105 10.29 -0.37 -4.80
C GLY A 105 11.55 0.01 -5.58
N GLN A 106 11.52 -0.12 -6.91
CA GLN A 106 12.59 0.35 -7.78
C GLN A 106 12.73 1.87 -7.73
N ILE A 107 11.62 2.60 -7.82
CA ILE A 107 11.59 4.07 -7.70
C ILE A 107 12.23 4.50 -6.38
N ALA A 108 11.88 3.86 -5.25
CA ALA A 108 12.44 4.20 -3.95
C ALA A 108 13.97 4.04 -3.91
N LYS A 109 14.52 2.98 -4.52
CA LYS A 109 15.97 2.75 -4.61
C LYS A 109 16.65 3.81 -5.48
N GLU A 110 16.10 4.08 -6.65
CA GLU A 110 16.65 5.05 -7.61
C GLU A 110 16.67 6.48 -7.05
N ILE A 111 15.66 6.86 -6.26
CA ILE A 111 15.61 8.16 -5.60
C ILE A 111 16.70 8.28 -4.53
N LEU A 112 17.06 7.18 -3.86
CA LEU A 112 18.07 7.15 -2.80
C LEU A 112 19.51 7.10 -3.36
N GLU A 113 19.69 6.46 -4.51
CA GLU A 113 20.99 6.34 -5.18
C GLU A 113 21.47 7.67 -5.80
N GLU A 114 20.54 8.46 -6.37
CA GLU A 114 20.90 9.68 -7.09
C GLU A 114 19.93 10.83 -6.83
N HIS A 115 20.46 11.94 -6.32
CA HIS A 115 19.71 13.15 -5.99
C HIS A 115 19.84 14.26 -7.05
N THR A 116 19.67 13.94 -8.34
CA THR A 116 19.81 14.91 -9.44
C THR A 116 18.48 15.29 -10.09
N PRO A 117 18.37 16.49 -10.72
CA PRO A 117 17.17 16.85 -11.50
C PRO A 117 16.88 15.89 -12.66
N ALA A 118 17.92 15.27 -13.25
CA ALA A 118 17.77 14.26 -14.28
C ALA A 118 17.06 13.01 -13.75
N ARG A 119 17.40 12.58 -12.52
CA ARG A 119 16.75 11.45 -11.86
C ARG A 119 15.27 11.72 -11.59
N ILE A 120 14.90 12.94 -11.18
CA ILE A 120 13.49 13.33 -11.00
C ILE A 120 12.69 13.15 -12.29
N LEU A 121 13.26 13.53 -13.45
CA LEU A 121 12.59 13.38 -14.74
C LEU A 121 12.35 11.90 -15.11
N GLN A 122 13.31 11.01 -14.77
CA GLN A 122 13.16 9.57 -14.96
C GLN A 122 12.12 8.97 -14.00
N VAL A 123 12.09 9.40 -12.75
CA VAL A 123 11.08 8.96 -11.78
C VAL A 123 9.69 9.43 -12.20
N ARG A 124 9.59 10.64 -12.77
CA ARG A 124 8.34 11.20 -13.28
C ARG A 124 7.70 10.32 -14.35
N SER A 125 8.46 9.75 -15.30
CA SER A 125 7.87 8.84 -16.30
C SER A 125 7.28 7.59 -15.65
N LYS A 126 7.98 6.99 -14.68
CA LYS A 126 7.47 5.82 -13.94
C LYS A 126 6.23 6.14 -13.10
N LEU A 127 6.17 7.34 -12.51
CA LEU A 127 4.97 7.81 -11.82
C LEU A 127 3.79 7.99 -12.79
N TYR A 128 4.04 8.46 -14.02
CA TYR A 128 3.03 8.50 -15.07
C TYR A 128 2.53 7.12 -15.46
N ASP A 129 3.41 6.13 -15.58
CA ASP A 129 3.02 4.75 -15.90
C ASP A 129 2.09 4.19 -14.82
N LEU A 130 2.43 4.37 -13.54
CA LEU A 130 1.58 3.96 -12.41
C LEU A 130 0.20 4.63 -12.45
N LEU A 131 0.13 5.93 -12.76
CA LEU A 131 -1.14 6.65 -12.88
C LEU A 131 -1.95 6.19 -14.09
N THR A 132 -1.29 5.90 -15.21
CA THR A 132 -1.92 5.41 -16.45
C THR A 132 -2.56 4.04 -16.22
N HIS A 133 -1.93 3.18 -15.40
CA HIS A 133 -2.49 1.91 -14.94
C HIS A 133 -3.56 2.04 -13.83
N CYS A 134 -4.12 3.24 -13.65
CA CYS A 134 -5.24 3.51 -12.75
C CYS A 134 -4.97 3.18 -11.28
N ILE A 135 -3.71 3.29 -10.85
CA ILE A 135 -3.34 3.10 -9.45
C ILE A 135 -3.62 4.41 -8.70
N PRO A 136 -4.37 4.37 -7.58
CA PRO A 136 -4.69 5.58 -6.86
C PRO A 136 -3.43 6.33 -6.40
N PRO A 137 -3.34 7.66 -6.61
CA PRO A 137 -2.15 8.44 -6.27
C PRO A 137 -1.84 8.42 -4.76
N THR A 138 -2.87 8.33 -3.91
CA THR A 138 -2.71 8.16 -2.47
C THR A 138 -2.04 6.83 -2.12
N THR A 139 -2.34 5.77 -2.87
CA THR A 139 -1.68 4.46 -2.72
C THR A 139 -0.23 4.54 -3.14
N ILE A 140 0.05 5.18 -4.28
CA ILE A 140 1.43 5.38 -4.77
C ILE A 140 2.26 6.12 -3.73
N LEU A 141 1.79 7.29 -3.28
CA LEU A 141 2.51 8.13 -2.32
C LEU A 141 2.71 7.41 -0.98
N LYS A 142 1.68 6.75 -0.46
CA LYS A 142 1.75 6.04 0.82
C LYS A 142 2.76 4.90 0.75
N THR A 143 2.68 4.05 -0.28
CA THR A 143 3.62 2.93 -0.46
C THR A 143 5.05 3.43 -0.66
N LEU A 144 5.24 4.47 -1.47
CA LEU A 144 6.55 5.07 -1.69
C LEU A 144 7.14 5.62 -0.38
N ALA A 145 6.37 6.39 0.39
CA ALA A 145 6.81 6.96 1.66
C ALA A 145 7.23 5.86 2.66
N PHE A 146 6.43 4.81 2.83
CA PHE A 146 6.80 3.71 3.74
C PHE A 146 8.04 2.93 3.28
N LYS A 147 8.23 2.75 1.97
CA LYS A 147 9.45 2.12 1.44
C LYS A 147 10.68 3.00 1.66
N LEU A 148 10.57 4.32 1.46
CA LEU A 148 11.66 5.26 1.73
C LEU A 148 12.00 5.32 3.22
N ILE A 149 11.00 5.36 4.11
CA ILE A 149 11.18 5.36 5.57
C ILE A 149 11.95 4.12 6.05
N ALA A 150 11.80 2.97 5.40
CA ALA A 150 12.54 1.76 5.73
C ALA A 150 14.03 1.82 5.35
N LEU A 151 14.43 2.76 4.49
CA LEU A 151 15.79 2.88 3.94
C LEU A 151 16.60 4.05 4.51
N ILE A 152 15.97 4.94 5.27
CA ILE A 152 16.60 6.16 5.83
C ILE A 152 16.80 6.07 7.35
N ASP A 153 17.68 6.93 7.88
CA ASP A 153 17.94 7.07 9.31
C ASP A 153 16.74 7.61 10.10
N ASP A 154 16.65 7.23 11.37
CA ASP A 154 15.55 7.57 12.27
C ASP A 154 15.31 9.07 12.41
N GLY A 155 16.38 9.89 12.33
CA GLY A 155 16.31 11.34 12.41
C GLY A 155 15.48 11.98 11.30
N LEU A 156 15.44 11.37 10.11
CA LEU A 156 14.74 11.90 8.94
C LEU A 156 13.28 11.42 8.84
N LYS A 157 12.93 10.32 9.51
CA LYS A 157 11.61 9.69 9.38
C LYS A 157 10.47 10.64 9.73
N GLY A 158 10.63 11.44 10.78
CA GLY A 158 9.62 12.42 11.21
C GLY A 158 9.31 13.45 10.13
N GLU A 159 10.35 14.04 9.54
CA GLU A 159 10.20 15.05 8.49
C GLU A 159 9.60 14.46 7.21
N VAL A 160 10.08 13.28 6.78
CA VAL A 160 9.56 12.59 5.58
C VAL A 160 8.08 12.25 5.72
N ILE A 161 7.64 11.78 6.89
CA ILE A 161 6.23 11.49 7.17
C ILE A 161 5.38 12.76 7.12
N GLN A 162 5.88 13.87 7.68
CA GLN A 162 5.18 15.16 7.64
C GLN A 162 4.95 15.63 6.21
N TRP A 163 5.99 15.59 5.36
CA TRP A 163 5.86 15.97 3.95
C TRP A 163 4.99 15.01 3.15
N ALA A 164 5.08 13.69 3.42
CA ALA A 164 4.18 12.72 2.79
C ALA A 164 2.71 13.03 3.11
N ALA A 165 2.38 13.33 4.37
CA ALA A 165 1.03 13.71 4.77
C ALA A 165 0.58 15.03 4.13
N PHE A 166 1.47 16.03 4.07
CA PHE A 166 1.19 17.32 3.44
C PHE A 166 0.85 17.15 1.95
N TYR A 167 1.65 16.40 1.19
CA TYR A 167 1.40 16.18 -0.23
C TYR A 167 0.20 15.25 -0.49
N GLU A 168 -0.11 14.32 0.41
CA GLU A 168 -1.33 13.49 0.33
C GLU A 168 -2.60 14.34 0.40
N HIS A 169 -2.63 15.32 1.32
CA HIS A 169 -3.74 16.26 1.42
C HIS A 169 -3.87 17.12 0.15
N ARG A 170 -2.73 17.53 -0.44
CA ARG A 170 -2.70 18.31 -1.69
C ARG A 170 -3.19 17.48 -2.89
N ILE A 171 -2.88 16.18 -2.94
CA ILE A 171 -3.42 15.25 -3.97
C ILE A 171 -4.94 15.23 -3.93
N LYS A 172 -5.56 15.22 -2.73
CA LYS A 172 -7.03 15.19 -2.59
C LYS A 172 -7.72 16.50 -2.97
N THR A 173 -7.02 17.62 -2.88
CA THR A 173 -7.56 18.97 -3.13
C THR A 173 -7.21 19.50 -4.52
N GLY A 174 -6.17 18.97 -5.14
CA GLY A 174 -5.69 19.36 -6.47
C GLY A 174 -6.32 18.57 -7.62
N THR A 175 -6.13 19.07 -8.84
CA THR A 175 -6.60 18.43 -10.08
C THR A 175 -5.52 17.59 -10.77
N LYS A 176 -4.27 18.07 -10.78
CA LYS A 176 -3.14 17.38 -11.42
C LYS A 176 -2.28 16.67 -10.37
N VAL A 177 -2.64 15.42 -10.10
CA VAL A 177 -2.02 14.60 -9.03
C VAL A 177 -0.52 14.37 -9.22
N ILE A 178 -0.04 14.31 -10.47
CA ILE A 178 1.38 14.13 -10.78
C ILE A 178 2.27 15.23 -10.20
N PHE A 179 1.80 16.49 -10.17
CA PHE A 179 2.58 17.60 -9.62
C PHE A 179 2.87 17.42 -8.14
N HIS A 180 1.94 16.82 -7.39
CA HIS A 180 2.11 16.58 -5.97
C HIS A 180 3.01 15.37 -5.69
N LEU A 181 2.94 14.33 -6.52
CA LEU A 181 3.85 13.18 -6.42
C LEU A 181 5.29 13.59 -6.74
N GLU A 182 5.50 14.35 -7.81
CA GLU A 182 6.81 14.87 -8.19
C GLU A 182 7.37 15.85 -7.14
N ALA A 183 6.52 16.73 -6.60
CA ALA A 183 6.93 17.64 -5.53
C ALA A 183 7.35 16.89 -4.24
N PHE A 184 6.69 15.78 -3.91
CA PHE A 184 7.12 14.93 -2.80
C PHE A 184 8.49 14.31 -3.06
N VAL A 185 8.73 13.76 -4.26
CA VAL A 185 10.04 13.18 -4.63
C VAL A 185 11.14 14.23 -4.56
N ALA A 186 10.93 15.41 -5.17
CA ALA A 186 11.90 16.50 -5.13
C ALA A 186 12.19 16.97 -3.69
N LYS A 187 11.14 17.06 -2.85
CA LYS A 187 11.30 17.44 -1.45
C LYS A 187 12.05 16.39 -0.65
N PHE A 188 11.78 15.10 -0.87
CA PHE A 188 12.49 14.01 -0.24
C PHE A 188 13.99 14.02 -0.61
N MET A 189 14.32 14.12 -1.90
CA MET A 189 15.72 14.21 -2.36
C MET A 189 16.46 15.37 -1.69
N ARG A 190 15.80 16.53 -1.56
CA ARG A 190 16.39 17.70 -0.92
C ARG A 190 16.66 17.49 0.58
N ILE A 191 15.76 16.82 1.29
CA ILE A 191 15.92 16.53 2.72
C ILE A 191 17.12 15.60 2.93
N VAL A 192 17.21 14.53 2.14
CA VAL A 192 18.32 13.57 2.23
C VAL A 192 19.65 14.23 1.88
N GLU A 193 19.69 15.05 0.82
CA GLU A 193 20.90 15.77 0.43
C GLU A 193 21.38 16.74 1.52
N MET A 194 20.47 17.49 2.15
CA MET A 194 20.82 18.39 3.26
C MET A 194 21.36 17.62 4.46
N TYR A 195 20.77 16.47 4.79
CA TYR A 195 21.24 15.63 5.88
C TYR A 195 22.64 15.07 5.64
N LEU A 196 22.93 14.60 4.43
CA LEU A 196 24.26 14.12 4.06
C LEU A 196 25.30 15.23 4.13
N MET A 197 24.97 16.45 3.68
CA MET A 197 25.86 17.62 3.80
C MET A 197 26.14 18.00 5.26
N GLU A 198 25.16 17.86 6.16
CA GLU A 198 25.34 18.11 7.59
C GLU A 198 26.20 17.04 8.29
N MET A 199 26.23 15.81 7.76
CA MET A 199 27.08 14.72 8.28
C MET A 199 28.53 14.78 7.79
N ASP A 200 28.77 15.35 6.61
CA ASP A 200 30.10 15.50 6.02
C ASP A 200 30.87 16.74 6.56
N MET A 201 30.21 17.62 7.33
CA MET A 201 30.83 18.75 8.04
C MET A 201 31.18 18.43 9.49
#